data_AF-A0A7K2NJM9-F1
#
_entry.id   AF-A0A7K2NJM9-F1
#
_cell.length_a   1.000
_cell.length_b   1.000
_cell.length_c   1.000
_cell.angle_alpha   90.00
_cell.angle_beta   90.00
_cell.angle_gamma   90.00
#
_symmetry.space_group_name_H-M   'P 1'
#
loop_
_entity.id
_entity.type
_entity.pdbx_description
1 polymer ?
#
loop_
_entity_poly.entity_id
_entity_poly.type
_entity_poly.pdbx_seq_one_letter_code
_entity_poly.pdbx_strand_id
1 'polypeptide(L)'
;MRVPRHADDVENASRRMLMYVVLPLWFVPAVADWVMHRRTRIEETSGVRESAVHALMMAEAGVPVTAALVAEVNPLVLSLMGAAALAHGATAVWDVSIATGEREVRPVEQHIHSFLEVLPLSAAAFTAALHWDKVRAALRGRGRGDDWRLLPRRRPLPAGYLAAFGASVGLFVVLPYAEEMVRCLRARRRQEEGDDDGAAR
;
A
#
# COMPACT_ATOMS: atom_id res chain seq x y z
N MET A 1 11.52 31.35 14.99
CA MET A 1 11.48 30.20 15.91
C MET A 1 12.83 29.49 15.82
N ARG A 2 13.68 29.54 16.86
CA ARG A 2 14.96 28.81 16.90
C ARG A 2 14.74 27.53 17.70
N VAL A 3 14.83 26.39 17.04
CA VAL A 3 14.66 25.07 17.66
C VAL A 3 15.99 24.66 18.32
N PRO A 4 15.99 24.22 19.60
CA PRO A 4 17.20 23.83 20.33
C PRO A 4 17.91 22.61 19.71
N ARG A 5 19.25 22.55 19.88
CA ARG A 5 20.18 21.62 19.22
C ARG A 5 20.36 20.24 19.86
N HIS A 6 19.68 19.92 20.97
CA HIS A 6 19.96 18.71 21.77
C HIS A 6 18.75 17.81 22.07
N ALA A 7 17.69 17.89 21.25
CA ALA A 7 16.66 16.86 21.12
C ALA A 7 16.79 16.07 19.78
N ASP A 8 17.95 16.24 19.13
CA ASP A 8 18.66 15.43 18.13
C ASP A 8 17.98 15.07 16.79
N ASP A 9 17.83 16.13 16.00
CA ASP A 9 17.65 16.29 14.54
C ASP A 9 16.28 15.93 13.93
N VAL A 10 15.68 16.91 13.26
CA VAL A 10 14.40 16.81 12.52
C VAL A 10 14.46 15.67 11.51
N GLU A 11 15.63 15.44 10.91
CA GLU A 11 15.85 14.33 9.99
C GLU A 11 15.66 12.97 10.69
N ASN A 12 16.28 12.77 11.87
CA ASN A 12 16.15 11.54 12.64
C ASN A 12 14.72 11.34 13.16
N ALA A 13 14.09 12.41 13.66
CA ALA A 13 12.69 12.38 14.09
C ALA A 13 11.76 11.99 12.94
N SER A 14 11.94 12.57 11.76
CA SER A 14 11.14 12.28 10.56
C SER A 14 11.36 10.84 10.06
N ARG A 15 12.60 10.33 10.09
CA ARG A 15 12.90 8.93 9.77
C ARG A 15 12.23 7.96 10.76
N ARG A 16 12.28 8.25 12.06
CA ARG A 16 11.62 7.43 13.08
C ARG A 16 10.10 7.47 12.95
N MET A 17 9.53 8.64 12.66
CA MET A 17 8.11 8.79 12.36
C MET A 17 7.70 7.93 11.16
N LEU A 18 8.47 7.98 10.06
CA LEU A 18 8.20 7.16 8.88
C LEU A 18 8.23 5.66 9.20
N MET A 19 9.28 5.21 9.90
CA MET A 19 9.49 3.79 10.19
C MET A 19 8.56 3.21 11.26
N TYR A 20 8.29 3.95 12.33
CA TYR A 20 7.61 3.42 13.51
C TYR A 20 6.18 3.94 13.69
N VAL A 21 5.76 4.90 12.87
CA VAL A 21 4.39 5.43 12.90
C VAL A 21 3.73 5.28 11.54
N VAL A 22 4.26 5.92 10.49
CA VAL A 22 3.60 5.91 9.17
C VAL A 22 3.52 4.49 8.59
N LEU A 23 4.60 3.71 8.60
CA LEU A 23 4.57 2.35 8.06
C LEU A 23 3.65 1.40 8.89
N PRO A 24 3.72 1.34 10.23
CA PRO A 24 2.82 0.49 11.01
C PRO A 24 1.35 0.92 10.98
N LEU A 25 1.05 2.20 10.72
CA LEU A 25 -0.32 2.71 10.64
C LEU A 25 -1.17 2.03 9.57
N TRP A 26 -0.57 1.33 8.62
CA TRP A 26 -1.29 0.59 7.56
C TRP A 26 -1.98 -0.67 8.08
N PHE A 27 -1.46 -1.29 9.15
CA PHE A 27 -1.93 -2.60 9.59
C PHE A 27 -3.35 -2.57 10.14
N VAL A 28 -3.68 -1.55 10.93
CA VAL A 28 -5.02 -1.40 11.53
C VAL A 28 -6.11 -1.23 10.46
N PRO A 29 -6.02 -0.25 9.54
CA PRO A 29 -7.03 -0.10 8.50
C PRO A 29 -7.05 -1.28 7.54
N ALA A 30 -5.92 -1.91 7.21
CA ALA A 30 -5.91 -3.12 6.36
C ALA A 30 -6.69 -4.30 6.98
N VAL A 31 -6.50 -4.54 8.28
CA VAL A 31 -7.29 -5.57 8.99
C VAL A 31 -8.75 -5.14 9.13
N ALA A 32 -9.02 -3.86 9.41
CA ALA A 32 -10.38 -3.36 9.55
C ALA A 32 -11.18 -3.48 8.25
N ASP A 33 -10.54 -3.20 7.12
CA ASP A 33 -11.07 -3.36 5.77
C ASP A 33 -11.47 -4.81 5.49
N TRP A 34 -10.53 -5.75 5.70
CA TRP A 34 -10.80 -7.19 5.61
C TRP A 34 -11.97 -7.64 6.52
N VAL A 35 -12.05 -7.12 7.76
CA VAL A 35 -13.19 -7.41 8.65
C VAL A 35 -14.50 -6.88 8.07
N MET A 36 -14.49 -5.71 7.42
CA MET A 36 -15.69 -5.17 6.77
C MET A 36 -16.11 -6.06 5.61
N HIS A 37 -15.20 -6.44 4.72
CA HIS A 37 -15.49 -7.33 3.59
C HIS A 37 -16.02 -8.69 4.01
N ARG A 38 -15.52 -9.23 5.13
CA ARG A 38 -16.07 -10.46 5.70
C ARG A 38 -17.49 -10.28 6.27
N ARG A 39 -17.79 -9.13 6.86
CA ARG A 39 -19.12 -8.81 7.40
C ARG A 39 -20.14 -8.53 6.29
N THR A 40 -19.71 -7.92 5.20
CA THR A 40 -20.55 -7.60 4.05
C THR A 40 -20.64 -8.75 3.05
N ARG A 41 -19.88 -9.84 3.27
CA ARG A 41 -19.81 -11.02 2.38
C ARG A 41 -19.48 -10.59 0.96
N ILE A 42 -18.34 -9.92 0.81
CA ILE A 42 -17.85 -9.44 -0.49
C ILE A 42 -17.89 -10.54 -1.57
N GLU A 43 -17.68 -11.81 -1.20
CA GLU A 43 -17.75 -12.96 -2.08
C GLU A 43 -19.12 -13.23 -2.72
N GLU A 44 -20.20 -12.71 -2.13
CA GLU A 44 -21.58 -12.82 -2.63
C GLU A 44 -22.02 -11.54 -3.38
N THR A 45 -21.18 -10.51 -3.44
CA THR A 45 -21.48 -9.21 -4.09
C THR A 45 -20.53 -8.97 -5.26
N SER A 46 -19.56 -8.07 -5.11
CA SER A 46 -18.56 -7.73 -6.14
C SER A 46 -17.47 -8.80 -6.33
N GLY A 47 -17.27 -9.65 -5.32
CA GLY A 47 -16.49 -10.88 -5.38
C GLY A 47 -15.04 -10.72 -5.82
N VAL A 48 -14.62 -11.56 -6.77
CA VAL A 48 -13.22 -11.62 -7.24
C VAL A 48 -12.78 -10.30 -7.89
N ARG A 49 -13.72 -9.55 -8.49
CA ARG A 49 -13.40 -8.30 -9.19
C ARG A 49 -12.85 -7.24 -8.23
N GLU A 50 -13.58 -6.97 -7.15
CA GLU A 50 -13.16 -6.00 -6.13
C GLU A 50 -11.90 -6.49 -5.41
N SER A 51 -11.85 -7.77 -5.00
CA SER A 51 -10.66 -8.33 -4.36
C SER A 51 -9.41 -8.30 -5.28
N ALA A 52 -9.55 -8.39 -6.60
CA ALA A 52 -8.42 -8.23 -7.53
C ALA A 52 -7.91 -6.78 -7.59
N VAL A 53 -8.81 -5.79 -7.47
CA VAL A 53 -8.43 -4.36 -7.38
C VAL A 53 -7.69 -4.10 -6.07
N HIS A 54 -8.14 -4.66 -4.95
CA HIS A 54 -7.39 -4.60 -3.69
C HIS A 54 -5.97 -5.18 -3.83
N ALA A 55 -5.82 -6.27 -4.57
CA ALA A 55 -4.51 -6.87 -4.88
C ALA A 55 -3.59 -5.89 -5.62
N LEU A 56 -4.14 -5.21 -6.63
CA LEU A 56 -3.43 -4.20 -7.41
C LEU A 56 -3.01 -3.04 -6.50
N MET A 57 -3.92 -2.51 -5.69
CA MET A 57 -3.64 -1.43 -4.75
C MET A 57 -2.55 -1.80 -3.73
N MET A 58 -2.57 -3.03 -3.22
CA MET A 58 -1.50 -3.56 -2.36
C MET A 58 -0.16 -3.62 -3.09
N ALA A 59 -0.13 -4.01 -4.37
CA ALA A 59 1.10 -4.02 -5.15
C ALA A 59 1.61 -2.60 -5.44
N GLU A 60 0.72 -1.68 -5.81
CA GLU A 60 1.01 -0.26 -6.03
C GLU A 60 1.60 0.41 -4.79
N ALA A 61 1.21 -0.03 -3.59
CA ALA A 61 1.81 0.43 -2.33
C ALA A 61 3.08 -0.35 -1.94
N GLY A 62 3.02 -1.67 -1.98
CA GLY A 62 4.04 -2.57 -1.44
C GLY A 62 5.34 -2.55 -2.24
N VAL A 63 5.27 -2.46 -3.56
CA VAL A 63 6.44 -2.40 -4.45
C VAL A 63 7.30 -1.15 -4.16
N PRO A 64 6.78 0.09 -4.20
CA PRO A 64 7.58 1.27 -3.91
C PRO A 64 8.08 1.32 -2.45
N VAL A 65 7.28 0.88 -1.48
CA VAL A 65 7.72 0.79 -0.08
C VAL A 65 8.89 -0.19 0.06
N THR A 66 8.79 -1.37 -0.56
CA THR A 66 9.87 -2.36 -0.54
C THR A 66 11.13 -1.80 -1.20
N ALA A 67 11.00 -1.19 -2.39
CA ALA A 67 12.10 -0.53 -3.08
C ALA A 67 12.77 0.51 -2.17
N ALA A 68 11.99 1.36 -1.50
CA ALA A 68 12.52 2.34 -0.57
C ALA A 68 13.20 1.70 0.65
N LEU A 69 12.73 0.56 1.15
CA LEU A 69 13.33 -0.12 2.30
C LEU A 69 14.66 -0.82 1.96
N VAL A 70 14.80 -1.40 0.77
CA VAL A 70 15.98 -2.21 0.41
C VAL A 70 16.99 -1.48 -0.48
N ALA A 71 16.55 -0.51 -1.28
CA ALA A 71 17.39 0.24 -2.21
C ALA A 71 17.73 1.64 -1.67
N GLU A 72 18.81 2.21 -2.20
CA GLU A 72 19.18 3.61 -1.97
C GLU A 72 18.10 4.52 -2.55
N VAL A 73 17.59 5.45 -1.75
CA VAL A 73 16.59 6.42 -2.21
C VAL A 73 17.26 7.43 -3.13
N ASN A 74 17.03 7.28 -4.42
CA ASN A 74 17.53 8.11 -5.51
C ASN A 74 16.35 8.60 -6.39
N PRO A 75 16.62 9.41 -7.45
CA PRO A 75 15.58 9.88 -8.36
C PRO A 75 14.69 8.78 -8.96
N LEU A 76 15.23 7.59 -9.27
CA LEU A 76 14.43 6.45 -9.73
C LEU A 76 13.43 5.99 -8.66
N VAL A 77 13.89 5.72 -7.44
CA VAL A 77 13.01 5.24 -6.35
C VAL A 77 11.96 6.28 -6.02
N LEU A 78 12.31 7.57 -5.96
CA LEU A 78 11.34 8.64 -5.71
C LEU A 78 10.32 8.79 -6.84
N SER A 79 10.75 8.66 -8.11
CA SER A 79 9.86 8.66 -9.27
C SER A 79 8.89 7.48 -9.22
N LEU A 80 9.38 6.29 -8.86
CA LEU A 80 8.57 5.10 -8.66
C LEU A 80 7.53 5.32 -7.56
N MET A 81 7.93 5.82 -6.39
CA MET A 81 7.02 6.11 -5.28
C MET A 81 5.95 7.12 -5.68
N GLY A 82 6.34 8.21 -6.36
CA GLY A 82 5.40 9.25 -6.80
C GLY A 82 4.41 8.74 -7.85
N ALA A 83 4.90 8.04 -8.88
CA ALA A 83 4.05 7.46 -9.92
C ALA A 83 3.09 6.41 -9.35
N ALA A 84 3.57 5.55 -8.46
CA ALA A 84 2.76 4.53 -7.81
C ALA A 84 1.71 5.14 -6.86
N ALA A 85 2.03 6.22 -6.14
CA ALA A 85 1.03 6.92 -5.31
C ALA A 85 -0.09 7.55 -6.16
N LEU A 86 0.25 8.11 -7.34
CA LEU A 86 -0.75 8.64 -8.26
C LEU A 86 -1.61 7.52 -8.88
N ALA A 87 -0.97 6.42 -9.30
CA ALA A 87 -1.67 5.25 -9.80
C ALA A 87 -2.62 4.69 -8.72
N HIS A 88 -2.14 4.55 -7.49
CA HIS A 88 -2.93 4.11 -6.36
C HIS A 88 -4.15 4.99 -6.10
N GLY A 89 -4.02 6.33 -6.18
CA GLY A 89 -5.17 7.23 -6.09
C GLY A 89 -6.19 7.01 -7.21
N ALA A 90 -5.75 6.79 -8.45
CA ALA A 90 -6.64 6.45 -9.55
C ALA A 90 -7.32 5.09 -9.37
N THR A 91 -6.58 4.09 -8.89
CA THR A 91 -7.09 2.75 -8.59
C THR A 91 -8.07 2.78 -7.41
N ALA A 92 -7.86 3.63 -6.40
CA ALA A 92 -8.81 3.85 -5.30
C ALA A 92 -10.15 4.43 -5.80
N VAL A 93 -10.11 5.39 -6.73
CA VAL A 93 -11.33 5.90 -7.37
C VAL A 93 -12.05 4.79 -8.14
N TRP A 94 -11.29 3.93 -8.84
CA TRP A 94 -11.84 2.81 -9.57
C TRP A 94 -12.47 1.76 -8.64
N ASP A 95 -11.80 1.44 -7.53
CA ASP A 95 -12.28 0.54 -6.49
C ASP A 95 -13.63 0.98 -5.92
N VAL A 96 -13.72 2.22 -5.44
CA VAL A 96 -14.98 2.80 -4.92
C VAL A 96 -16.07 2.80 -6.00
N SER A 97 -15.72 3.04 -7.27
CA SER A 97 -16.68 2.99 -8.38
C SER A 97 -17.24 1.59 -8.63
N ILE A 98 -16.44 0.53 -8.41
CA ILE A 98 -16.92 -0.86 -8.47
C ILE A 98 -17.79 -1.15 -7.24
N ALA A 99 -17.26 -0.90 -6.04
CA ALA A 99 -17.94 -1.23 -4.79
C ALA A 99 -19.31 -0.56 -4.70
N THR A 100 -19.41 0.74 -4.96
CA THR A 100 -20.69 1.48 -4.90
C THR A 100 -21.67 1.13 -6.02
N GLY A 101 -21.21 0.53 -7.11
CA GLY A 101 -22.07 0.00 -8.18
C GLY A 101 -22.69 -1.36 -7.85
N GLU A 102 -22.04 -2.16 -7.00
CA GLU A 102 -22.41 -3.56 -6.74
C GLU A 102 -22.96 -3.79 -5.32
N ARG A 103 -22.63 -2.92 -4.36
CA ARG A 103 -23.04 -3.07 -2.94
C ARG A 103 -23.13 -1.73 -2.21
N GLU A 104 -23.76 -1.75 -1.04
CA GLU A 104 -23.72 -0.62 -0.11
C GLU A 104 -22.33 -0.52 0.54
N VAL A 105 -21.69 0.65 0.43
CA VAL A 105 -20.45 1.00 1.13
C VAL A 105 -20.79 1.90 2.32
N ARG A 106 -20.52 1.44 3.54
CA ARG A 106 -20.91 2.16 4.76
C ARG A 106 -19.93 3.31 5.05
N PRO A 107 -20.36 4.38 5.76
CA PRO A 107 -19.48 5.50 6.08
C PRO A 107 -18.18 5.12 6.82
N VAL A 108 -18.25 4.12 7.70
CA VAL A 108 -17.07 3.62 8.42
C VAL A 108 -16.08 2.95 7.46
N GLU A 109 -16.59 2.19 6.50
CA GLU A 109 -15.78 1.53 5.48
C GLU A 109 -15.11 2.57 4.57
N GLN A 110 -15.87 3.57 4.12
CA GLN A 110 -15.31 4.67 3.34
C GLN A 110 -14.22 5.43 4.11
N HIS A 111 -14.36 5.60 5.43
CA HIS A 111 -13.34 6.24 6.23
C HIS A 111 -12.06 5.39 6.34
N ILE A 112 -12.19 4.06 6.44
CA ILE A 112 -11.06 3.12 6.39
C ILE A 112 -10.36 3.23 5.03
N HIS A 113 -11.11 3.24 3.93
CA HIS A 113 -10.57 3.41 2.57
C HIS A 113 -9.84 4.73 2.42
N SER A 114 -10.39 5.85 2.91
CA SER A 114 -9.69 7.14 2.88
C SER A 114 -8.35 7.12 3.62
N PHE A 115 -8.24 6.38 4.72
CA PHE A 115 -6.95 6.16 5.39
C PHE A 115 -5.99 5.36 4.51
N LEU A 116 -6.45 4.24 3.93
CA LEU A 116 -5.62 3.42 3.06
C LEU A 116 -5.15 4.17 1.81
N GLU A 117 -6.00 5.01 1.23
CA GLU A 117 -5.71 5.84 0.05
C GLU A 117 -4.61 6.88 0.32
N VAL A 118 -4.67 7.59 1.46
CA VAL A 118 -3.74 8.70 1.74
C VAL A 118 -2.36 8.25 2.21
N LEU A 119 -2.26 7.04 2.74
CA LEU A 119 -1.03 6.51 3.31
C LEU A 119 0.13 6.31 2.29
N PRO A 120 -0.06 5.77 1.07
CA PRO A 120 0.99 5.71 0.06
C PRO A 120 1.49 7.09 -0.35
N LEU A 121 0.58 8.05 -0.53
CA LEU A 121 0.94 9.45 -0.81
C LEU A 121 1.74 10.06 0.35
N SER A 122 1.34 9.79 1.58
CA SER A 122 2.06 10.24 2.78
C SER A 122 3.48 9.67 2.83
N ALA A 123 3.65 8.36 2.61
CA ALA A 123 4.96 7.72 2.59
C ALA A 123 5.87 8.31 1.49
N ALA A 124 5.33 8.54 0.29
CA ALA A 124 6.04 9.21 -0.79
C ALA A 124 6.44 10.65 -0.41
N ALA A 125 5.52 11.43 0.18
CA ALA A 125 5.76 12.81 0.57
C ALA A 125 6.83 12.93 1.68
N PHE A 126 6.77 12.11 2.73
CA PHE A 126 7.78 12.09 3.79
C PHE A 126 9.14 11.68 3.25
N THR A 127 9.18 10.67 2.38
CA THR A 127 10.43 10.21 1.76
C THR A 127 11.01 11.29 0.83
N ALA A 128 10.18 11.97 0.04
CA ALA A 128 10.60 13.08 -0.80
C ALA A 128 11.13 14.27 0.03
N ALA A 129 10.52 14.59 1.16
CA ALA A 129 10.99 15.63 2.07
C ALA A 129 12.35 15.29 2.68
N LEU A 130 12.54 14.03 3.11
CA LEU A 130 13.82 13.53 3.62
C LEU A 130 14.93 13.50 2.56
N HIS A 131 14.57 13.39 1.28
CA HIS A 131 15.49 13.25 0.14
C HIS A 131 15.31 14.37 -0.88
N TRP A 132 15.09 15.61 -0.42
CA TRP A 132 14.75 16.75 -1.28
C TRP A 132 15.84 17.07 -2.33
N ASP A 133 17.10 16.79 -2.04
CA ASP A 133 18.19 16.91 -3.01
C ASP A 133 17.97 16.00 -4.23
N LYS A 134 17.47 14.77 -4.01
CA LYS A 134 17.13 13.80 -5.05
C LYS A 134 15.89 14.21 -5.83
N VAL A 135 14.88 14.77 -5.15
CA VAL A 135 13.71 15.36 -5.84
C VAL A 135 14.15 16.45 -6.83
N ARG A 136 15.01 17.38 -6.39
CA ARG A 136 15.55 18.42 -7.28
C ARG A 136 16.38 17.86 -8.43
N ALA A 137 17.12 16.77 -8.20
CA ALA A 137 17.88 16.09 -9.25
C ALA A 137 16.95 15.48 -10.31
N ALA A 138 15.87 14.82 -9.88
CA ALA A 138 14.84 14.26 -10.74
C ALA A 138 14.18 15.35 -11.60
N LEU A 139 13.70 16.44 -10.98
CA LEU A 139 12.98 17.52 -11.67
C LEU A 139 13.84 18.30 -12.67
N ARG A 140 15.14 18.44 -12.40
CA ARG A 140 16.04 19.21 -13.28
C ARG A 140 16.62 18.37 -14.42
N GLY A 141 16.32 17.07 -14.48
CA GLY A 141 16.93 16.15 -15.46
C GLY A 141 18.45 16.05 -15.34
N ARG A 142 19.05 16.44 -14.21
CA ARG A 142 20.52 16.45 -14.00
C ARG A 142 20.99 15.13 -13.40
N GLY A 143 20.43 14.02 -13.86
CA GLY A 143 20.77 12.68 -13.39
C GLY A 143 22.26 12.42 -13.55
N ARG A 144 22.98 12.19 -12.46
CA ARG A 144 24.38 11.75 -12.47
C ARG A 144 24.40 10.24 -12.28
N GLY A 145 25.06 9.52 -13.20
CA GLY A 145 25.42 8.09 -13.12
C GLY A 145 24.41 7.16 -12.46
N ASP A 146 24.43 7.12 -11.13
CA ASP A 146 23.66 6.24 -10.26
C ASP A 146 22.22 6.67 -9.96
N ASP A 147 21.80 7.88 -10.36
CA ASP A 147 20.48 8.43 -10.07
C ASP A 147 19.30 7.61 -10.63
N TRP A 148 19.55 6.85 -11.71
CA TRP A 148 18.54 6.05 -12.43
C TRP A 148 18.79 4.55 -12.36
N ARG A 149 19.45 4.08 -11.30
CA ARG A 149 19.79 2.67 -11.08
C ARG A 149 19.20 2.18 -9.76
N LEU A 150 18.74 0.94 -9.69
CA LEU A 150 18.43 0.30 -8.41
C LEU A 150 19.74 -0.12 -7.76
N LEU A 151 20.09 0.55 -6.65
CA LEU A 151 21.31 0.29 -5.90
C LEU A 151 20.96 -0.15 -4.48
N PRO A 152 21.71 -1.10 -3.89
CA PRO A 152 21.50 -1.48 -2.50
C PRO A 152 21.78 -0.30 -1.56
N ARG A 153 21.10 -0.24 -0.41
CA ARG A 153 21.37 0.79 0.60
C ARG A 153 22.82 0.71 1.09
N ARG A 154 23.55 1.84 1.02
CA ARG A 154 24.89 2.00 1.62
C ARG A 154 24.91 1.72 3.13
N ARG A 155 23.81 2.03 3.81
CA ARG A 155 23.56 1.72 5.22
C ARG A 155 22.23 0.97 5.30
N PRO A 156 22.24 -0.36 5.24
CA PRO A 156 21.03 -1.15 5.29
C PRO A 156 20.32 -0.97 6.63
N LEU A 157 18.99 -1.13 6.61
CA LEU A 157 18.20 -1.15 7.83
C LEU A 157 18.56 -2.40 8.66
N PRO A 158 18.41 -2.37 9.99
CA PRO A 158 18.65 -3.53 10.83
C PRO A 158 17.81 -4.74 10.34
N ALA A 159 18.45 -5.89 10.16
CA ALA A 159 17.77 -7.10 9.67
C ALA A 159 16.58 -7.50 10.54
N GLY A 160 16.69 -7.32 11.87
CA GLY A 160 15.58 -7.57 12.80
C GLY A 160 14.37 -6.66 12.57
N TYR A 161 14.59 -5.39 12.20
CA TYR A 161 13.50 -4.48 11.82
C TYR A 161 12.82 -4.95 10.53
N LEU A 162 13.60 -5.28 9.50
CA LEU A 162 13.06 -5.76 8.22
C LEU A 162 12.28 -7.07 8.38
N ALA A 163 12.79 -8.00 9.19
CA ALA A 163 12.12 -9.25 9.50
C ALA A 163 10.81 -9.03 10.27
N ALA A 164 10.83 -8.18 11.30
CA ALA A 164 9.63 -7.86 12.09
C ALA A 164 8.56 -7.15 11.25
N PHE A 165 8.98 -6.18 10.42
CA PHE A 165 8.08 -5.47 9.52
C PHE A 165 7.51 -6.41 8.45
N GLY A 166 8.36 -7.23 7.82
CA GLY A 166 7.93 -8.22 6.83
C GLY A 166 6.97 -9.27 7.42
N ALA A 167 7.23 -9.76 8.63
CA ALA A 167 6.31 -10.65 9.35
C ALA A 167 4.97 -9.96 9.65
N SER A 168 4.99 -8.68 10.03
CA SER A 168 3.78 -7.90 10.28
C SER A 168 2.96 -7.69 9.00
N VAL A 169 3.62 -7.38 7.87
CA VAL A 169 2.97 -7.32 6.55
C VAL A 169 2.36 -8.68 6.19
N GLY A 170 3.10 -9.77 6.40
CA GLY A 170 2.61 -11.12 6.17
C GLY A 170 1.35 -11.44 6.97
N LEU A 171 1.34 -11.10 8.26
CA LEU A 171 0.26 -11.40 9.19
C LEU A 171 -0.97 -10.50 9.03
N PHE A 172 -0.77 -9.19 8.85
CA PHE A 172 -1.85 -8.20 8.90
C PHE A 172 -2.31 -7.70 7.53
N VAL A 173 -1.60 -8.04 6.46
CA VAL A 173 -1.95 -7.59 5.10
C VAL A 173 -2.10 -8.78 4.17
N VAL A 174 -1.04 -9.56 3.98
CA VAL A 174 -1.01 -10.65 2.99
C VAL A 174 -1.97 -11.77 3.37
N LEU A 175 -1.97 -12.20 4.64
CA LEU A 175 -2.82 -13.29 5.11
C LEU A 175 -4.33 -12.94 5.04
N PRO A 176 -4.80 -11.78 5.56
CA PRO A 176 -6.20 -11.37 5.42
C PRO A 176 -6.65 -11.28 3.96
N TYR A 177 -5.83 -10.67 3.10
CA TYR A 177 -6.11 -10.59 1.68
C TYR A 177 -6.20 -11.97 1.01
N ALA A 178 -5.24 -12.86 1.28
CA ALA A 178 -5.23 -14.19 0.70
C ALA A 178 -6.48 -14.99 1.13
N GLU A 179 -6.94 -14.82 2.37
CA GLU A 179 -8.19 -15.40 2.84
C GLU A 179 -9.40 -14.86 2.07
N GLU A 180 -9.50 -13.54 1.89
CA GLU A 180 -10.57 -12.91 1.11
C GLU A 180 -10.59 -13.40 -0.34
N MET A 181 -9.45 -13.35 -1.04
CA MET A 181 -9.34 -13.79 -2.42
C MET A 181 -9.73 -15.28 -2.57
N VAL A 182 -9.28 -16.14 -1.65
CA VAL A 182 -9.68 -17.55 -1.63
C VAL A 182 -11.18 -17.71 -1.39
N ARG A 183 -11.78 -16.90 -0.51
CA ARG A 183 -13.23 -16.91 -0.24
C ARG A 183 -14.02 -16.51 -1.50
N CYS A 184 -13.62 -15.44 -2.18
CA CYS A 184 -14.21 -15.00 -3.45
C CYS A 184 -14.07 -16.04 -4.57
N LEU A 185 -12.89 -16.64 -4.73
CA LEU A 185 -12.66 -17.68 -5.74
C LEU A 185 -13.49 -18.94 -5.48
N ARG A 186 -13.67 -19.34 -4.21
CA ARG A 186 -14.51 -20.48 -3.83
C ARG A 186 -15.99 -20.20 -4.09
N ALA A 187 -16.46 -18.99 -3.80
CA ALA A 187 -17.84 -18.61 -4.07
C ALA A 187 -18.15 -18.64 -5.57
N ARG A 188 -17.26 -18.07 -6.41
CA ARG A 188 -17.41 -18.09 -7.87
C ARG A 188 -17.50 -19.52 -8.43
N ARG A 189 -16.61 -20.42 -7.99
CA ARG A 189 -16.65 -21.84 -8.42
C ARG A 189 -17.96 -22.55 -8.09
N ARG A 190 -18.53 -22.29 -6.91
CA ARG A 190 -19.82 -22.88 -6.51
C ARG A 190 -20.99 -22.38 -7.36
N GLN A 191 -20.93 -21.13 -7.81
CA GLN A 191 -21.92 -20.58 -8.73
C GLN A 191 -21.80 -21.23 -10.11
N GLU A 192 -20.58 -21.33 -10.63
CA GLU A 192 -20.28 -22.01 -11.92
C GLU A 192 -20.77 -23.48 -11.91
N GLU A 193 -20.49 -24.24 -10.85
CA GLU A 193 -20.96 -25.63 -10.70
C GLU A 193 -22.49 -25.74 -10.60
N GLY A 194 -23.15 -24.81 -9.90
CA GLY A 194 -24.61 -24.79 -9.76
C GLY A 194 -25.34 -24.43 -11.06
N ASP A 195 -24.77 -23.55 -11.87
CA ASP A 195 -25.31 -23.17 -13.17
C ASP A 195 -25.21 -24.32 -14.18
N ASP A 196 -24.09 -25.07 -14.18
CA ASP A 196 -23.91 -26.26 -15.02
C ASP A 196 -24.92 -27.37 -14.66
N ASP A 197 -25.15 -27.63 -13.37
CA ASP A 197 -26.15 -28.59 -12.88
C ASP A 197 -27.60 -28.15 -13.21
N GLY A 198 -27.85 -26.85 -13.22
CA GLY A 198 -29.14 -26.26 -13.60
C GLY A 198 -29.40 -26.30 -15.11
N ALA A 199 -28.36 -26.11 -15.93
CA ALA A 199 -28.44 -26.17 -17.39
C ALA A 199 -28.53 -27.62 -17.92
N ALA A 200 -28.09 -28.61 -17.14
CA ALA A 200 -28.17 -30.04 -17.48
C ALA A 200 -29.53 -30.70 -17.14
N ARG A 201 -30.47 -29.97 -16.53
CA ARG A 201 -31.83 -30.44 -16.18
C ARG A 201 -32.88 -29.86 -17.11
#